data_AF-A0A1Q3LLR5-F1
#
_entry.id   AF-A0A1Q3LLR5-F1
#
_cell.length_a   1.000
_cell.length_b   1.000
_cell.length_c   1.000
_cell.angle_alpha   90.00
_cell.angle_beta   90.00
_cell.angle_gamma   90.00
#
_symmetry.space_group_name_H-M   'P 1'
#
loop_
_entity.id
_entity.type
_entity.pdbx_description
1 polymer ?
#
loop_
_entity_poly.entity_id
_entity_poly.type
_entity_poly.pdbx_seq_one_letter_code
_entity_poly.pdbx_strand_id
1 'polypeptide(L)'
;MSTIWRRYRSALGLAMVVSAVLGIFCGLALYLAGNADYRAQAGWGGFVYWVILGGGLGAGTGLAGVLGGVVGVVIWDRGLRRSSVARIRIGTTGAALGAALPWVVVAVAVGPGWWPFPFGVAILVALVTAVLARIILSRAERRQDGDVVEFRFNV
;
A
#
# COMPACT_ATOMS: atom_id res chain seq x y z
N MET A 1 18.28 12.33 -10.52
CA MET A 1 17.46 11.68 -9.47
C MET A 1 16.28 12.60 -9.17
N SER A 2 15.03 12.18 -9.39
CA SER A 2 13.88 13.11 -9.28
C SER A 2 13.70 13.64 -7.85
N THR A 3 13.28 14.89 -7.71
CA THR A 3 13.07 15.56 -6.41
C THR A 3 12.09 14.80 -5.51
N ILE A 4 11.11 14.13 -6.12
CA ILE A 4 10.11 13.25 -5.48
C ILE A 4 10.80 12.03 -4.84
N TRP A 5 11.73 11.39 -5.53
CA TRP A 5 12.45 10.23 -4.99
C TRP A 5 13.25 10.62 -3.74
N ARG A 6 13.94 11.76 -3.77
CA ARG A 6 14.70 12.24 -2.60
C ARG A 6 13.79 12.54 -1.40
N ARG A 7 12.61 13.12 -1.64
CA ARG A 7 11.60 13.48 -0.64
C ARG A 7 10.91 12.25 -0.02
N TYR A 8 10.58 11.24 -0.82
CA TYR A 8 9.72 10.13 -0.38
C TYR A 8 10.41 8.76 -0.30
N ARG A 9 11.71 8.60 -0.62
CA ARG A 9 12.39 7.29 -0.63
C ARG A 9 12.18 6.44 0.63
N SER A 10 12.24 7.06 1.82
CA SER A 10 12.08 6.37 3.09
C SER A 10 10.64 5.94 3.34
N ALA A 11 9.68 6.79 2.93
CA ALA A 11 8.25 6.47 2.94
C ALA A 11 7.93 5.30 1.99
N LEU A 12 8.51 5.29 0.79
CA LEU A 12 8.33 4.23 -0.21
C LEU A 12 8.90 2.89 0.28
N GLY A 13 10.12 2.90 0.82
CA GLY A 13 10.73 1.68 1.38
C GLY A 13 9.93 1.12 2.56
N LEU A 14 9.50 1.99 3.48
CA LEU A 14 8.68 1.57 4.62
C LEU A 14 7.33 1.00 4.17
N ALA A 15 6.67 1.62 3.18
CA ALA A 15 5.39 1.16 2.67
C ALA A 15 5.45 -0.27 2.12
N MET A 16 6.52 -0.60 1.39
CA MET A 16 6.75 -1.95 0.85
C MET A 16 6.95 -3.00 1.94
N VAL A 17 7.73 -2.67 2.97
CA VAL A 17 7.95 -3.59 4.11
C VAL A 17 6.65 -3.79 4.88
N VAL A 18 5.94 -2.70 5.20
CA VAL A 18 4.68 -2.77 5.95
C VAL A 18 3.63 -3.58 5.18
N SER A 19 3.51 -3.38 3.86
CA SER A 19 2.53 -4.12 3.05
C SER A 19 2.83 -5.61 2.96
N ALA A 20 4.11 -5.98 2.81
CA ALA A 20 4.53 -7.39 2.81
C ALA A 20 4.25 -8.05 4.18
N VAL A 21 4.58 -7.37 5.28
CA VAL A 21 4.33 -7.86 6.65
C VAL A 21 2.84 -8.03 6.91
N LEU A 22 2.00 -7.05 6.55
CA LEU A 22 0.55 -7.17 6.67
C LEU A 22 0.00 -8.32 5.83
N GLY A 23 0.54 -8.51 4.62
CA GLY A 23 0.21 -9.65 3.77
C GLY A 23 0.52 -11.00 4.42
N ILE A 24 1.70 -11.13 5.03
CA ILE A 24 2.09 -12.33 5.80
C ILE A 24 1.09 -12.58 6.93
N PHE A 25 0.76 -11.57 7.72
CA PHE A 25 -0.22 -11.72 8.81
C PHE A 25 -1.60 -12.13 8.30
N CYS A 26 -2.07 -11.56 7.18
CA CYS A 26 -3.32 -11.98 6.56
C CYS A 26 -3.26 -13.44 6.07
N GLY A 27 -2.17 -13.85 5.42
CA GLY A 27 -1.96 -15.24 4.98
C GLY A 27 -1.96 -16.21 6.16
N LEU A 28 -1.29 -15.85 7.26
CA LEU A 28 -1.29 -16.61 8.50
C LEU A 28 -2.68 -16.68 9.14
N ALA A 29 -3.41 -15.57 9.19
CA ALA A 29 -4.76 -15.55 9.73
C ALA A 29 -5.70 -16.47 8.94
N LEU A 30 -5.60 -16.46 7.60
CA LEU A 30 -6.36 -17.37 6.73
C LEU A 30 -5.97 -18.84 6.95
N TYR A 31 -4.68 -19.13 7.08
CA TYR A 31 -4.22 -20.49 7.38
C TYR A 31 -4.77 -20.98 8.73
N LEU A 32 -4.66 -20.16 9.78
CA LEU A 32 -5.05 -20.52 11.14
C LEU A 32 -6.58 -20.61 11.33
N ALA A 33 -7.33 -19.71 10.71
CA ALA A 33 -8.80 -19.70 10.75
C ALA A 33 -9.44 -20.67 9.73
N GLY A 34 -8.64 -21.16 8.77
CA GLY A 34 -9.08 -22.10 7.75
C GLY A 34 -9.30 -23.51 8.28
N ASN A 35 -9.66 -24.41 7.35
CA ASN A 35 -10.02 -25.79 7.65
C ASN A 35 -8.91 -26.52 8.43
N ALA A 36 -9.26 -27.09 9.58
CA ALA A 36 -8.35 -27.86 10.42
C ALA A 36 -7.80 -29.10 9.70
N ASP A 37 -8.60 -29.74 8.84
CA ASP A 37 -8.19 -30.92 8.07
C ASP A 37 -7.08 -30.55 7.07
N TYR A 38 -7.23 -29.40 6.41
CA TYR A 38 -6.19 -28.88 5.50
C TYR A 38 -4.89 -28.62 6.26
N ARG A 39 -4.95 -28.05 7.47
CA ARG A 39 -3.75 -27.82 8.29
C ARG A 39 -3.08 -29.13 8.71
N ALA A 40 -3.87 -30.13 9.10
CA ALA A 40 -3.36 -31.44 9.49
C ALA A 40 -2.67 -32.17 8.32
N GLN A 41 -3.22 -32.05 7.10
CA GLN A 41 -2.67 -32.70 5.90
C GLN A 41 -1.49 -31.94 5.28
N ALA A 42 -1.55 -30.60 5.22
CA ALA A 42 -0.54 -29.78 4.57
C ALA A 42 0.71 -29.57 5.44
N GLY A 43 0.62 -29.80 6.76
CA GLY A 43 1.72 -29.66 7.70
C GLY A 43 2.45 -28.32 7.59
N TRP A 44 3.78 -28.34 7.78
CA TRP A 44 4.63 -27.15 7.65
C TRP A 44 4.68 -26.59 6.21
N GLY A 45 4.46 -27.42 5.19
CA GLY A 45 4.42 -26.98 3.79
C GLY A 45 3.27 -26.00 3.54
N GLY A 46 2.08 -26.29 4.08
CA GLY A 46 0.93 -25.39 4.03
C GLY A 46 1.20 -24.06 4.74
N PHE A 47 1.83 -24.10 5.92
CA PHE A 47 2.21 -22.88 6.63
C PHE A 47 3.12 -21.98 5.78
N VAL A 48 4.20 -22.53 5.22
CA VAL A 48 5.15 -21.77 4.38
C VAL A 48 4.46 -21.24 3.13
N TYR A 49 3.61 -22.03 2.49
CA TYR A 49 2.82 -21.61 1.34
C TYR A 49 1.97 -20.37 1.64
N TRP A 50 1.21 -20.37 2.73
CA TRP A 50 0.35 -19.24 3.10
C TRP A 50 1.12 -17.99 3.52
N VAL A 51 2.30 -18.15 4.13
CA VAL A 51 3.21 -17.04 4.42
C VAL A 51 3.72 -16.40 3.12
N ILE A 52 4.20 -17.21 2.17
CA ILE A 52 4.73 -16.72 0.88
C ILE A 52 3.62 -16.09 0.05
N LEU A 53 2.45 -16.75 -0.03
CA LEU A 53 1.30 -16.25 -0.77
C LEU A 53 0.82 -14.92 -0.18
N GLY A 54 0.63 -14.86 1.13
CA GLY A 54 0.21 -13.65 1.84
C GLY A 54 1.21 -12.52 1.66
N GLY A 55 2.50 -12.79 1.87
CA GLY A 55 3.57 -11.80 1.69
C GLY A 55 3.68 -11.30 0.24
N GLY A 56 3.57 -12.20 -0.74
CA GLY A 56 3.59 -11.87 -2.16
C GLY A 56 2.41 -10.99 -2.58
N LEU A 57 1.19 -11.35 -2.16
CA LEU A 57 -0.01 -10.54 -2.42
C LEU A 57 0.06 -9.18 -1.71
N GLY A 58 0.54 -9.14 -0.47
CA GLY A 58 0.75 -7.90 0.28
C GLY A 58 1.79 -6.98 -0.36
N ALA A 59 2.92 -7.54 -0.81
CA ALA A 59 3.96 -6.80 -1.52
C ALA A 59 3.45 -6.27 -2.87
N GLY A 60 2.76 -7.09 -3.66
CA GLY A 60 2.21 -6.69 -4.95
C GLY A 60 1.14 -5.60 -4.83
N THR A 61 0.23 -5.74 -3.85
CA THR A 61 -0.79 -4.73 -3.54
C THR A 61 -0.14 -3.42 -3.10
N GLY A 62 0.85 -3.49 -2.19
CA GLY A 62 1.58 -2.33 -1.71
C GLY A 62 2.34 -1.62 -2.83
N LEU A 63 2.98 -2.37 -3.74
CA LEU A 63 3.66 -1.83 -4.91
C LEU A 63 2.69 -1.07 -5.82
N ALA A 64 1.54 -1.65 -6.12
CA ALA A 64 0.52 -1.01 -6.93
C ALA A 64 -0.01 0.28 -6.28
N GLY A 65 -0.23 0.26 -4.96
CA GLY A 65 -0.58 1.46 -4.18
C GLY A 65 0.52 2.53 -4.20
N VAL A 66 1.78 2.14 -4.02
CA VAL A 66 2.92 3.04 -4.12
C VAL A 66 2.99 3.70 -5.50
N LEU A 67 2.89 2.92 -6.57
CA LEU A 67 2.91 3.41 -7.94
C LEU A 67 1.73 4.36 -8.20
N GLY A 68 0.52 4.00 -7.78
CA GLY A 68 -0.66 4.87 -7.91
C GLY A 68 -0.50 6.20 -7.18
N GLY A 69 0.05 6.19 -5.95
CA GLY A 69 0.33 7.40 -5.19
C GLY A 69 1.39 8.29 -5.85
N VAL A 70 2.49 7.70 -6.32
CA VAL A 70 3.55 8.41 -7.04
C VAL A 70 3.01 9.01 -8.34
N VAL A 71 2.30 8.22 -9.15
CA VAL A 71 1.70 8.69 -10.41
C VAL A 71 0.72 9.83 -10.15
N GLY A 72 -0.13 9.73 -9.12
CA GLY A 72 -1.06 10.79 -8.75
C GLY A 72 -0.35 12.10 -8.42
N VAL A 73 0.72 12.05 -7.61
CA VAL A 73 1.50 13.24 -7.25
C VAL A 73 2.28 13.78 -8.45
N VAL A 74 2.88 12.91 -9.27
CA VAL A 74 3.63 13.31 -10.47
C VAL A 74 2.71 13.97 -11.48
N ILE A 75 1.55 13.40 -11.80
CA ILE A 75 0.64 13.99 -12.79
C ILE A 75 0.14 15.36 -12.33
N TRP A 76 -0.18 15.49 -11.04
CA TRP A 76 -0.84 16.69 -10.54
C TRP A 76 0.10 17.83 -10.11
N ASP A 77 1.31 17.49 -9.66
CA ASP A 77 2.27 18.44 -9.09
C ASP A 77 3.73 18.04 -9.38
N ARG A 78 4.09 17.93 -10.67
CA ARG A 78 5.47 17.63 -11.12
C ARG A 78 6.52 18.56 -10.48
N GLY A 79 6.16 19.81 -10.22
CA GLY A 79 7.04 20.83 -9.67
C GLY A 79 7.06 20.90 -8.14
N LEU A 80 6.25 20.10 -7.44
CA LEU A 80 6.03 20.18 -5.98
C LEU A 80 5.68 21.59 -5.49
N ARG A 81 4.96 22.36 -6.31
CA ARG A 81 4.63 23.78 -6.04
C ARG A 81 3.33 23.95 -5.28
N ARG A 82 2.50 22.90 -5.18
CA ARG A 82 1.22 22.99 -4.46
C ARG A 82 1.41 22.87 -2.95
N SER A 83 0.33 23.05 -2.19
CA SER A 83 0.38 22.88 -0.74
C SER A 83 0.57 21.41 -0.34
N SER A 84 1.18 21.18 0.82
CA SER A 84 1.38 19.84 1.40
C SER A 84 0.06 19.08 1.55
N VAL A 85 -1.03 19.78 1.90
CA VAL A 85 -2.38 19.20 2.02
C VAL A 85 -2.89 18.65 0.68
N ALA A 86 -2.68 19.38 -0.42
CA ALA A 86 -3.12 18.94 -1.74
C ALA A 86 -2.36 17.69 -2.20
N ARG A 87 -1.03 17.65 -1.97
CA ARG A 87 -0.21 16.47 -2.27
C ARG A 87 -0.61 15.25 -1.45
N ILE A 88 -0.87 15.42 -0.15
CA ILE A 88 -1.32 14.33 0.71
C ILE A 88 -2.64 13.75 0.18
N ARG A 89 -3.64 14.60 -0.14
CA ARG A 89 -4.93 14.13 -0.65
C ARG A 89 -4.76 13.32 -1.94
N ILE A 90 -3.99 13.83 -2.89
CA ILE A 90 -3.85 13.22 -4.21
C ILE A 90 -2.99 11.97 -4.18
N GLY A 91 -1.89 11.99 -3.42
CA GLY A 91 -1.09 10.79 -3.18
C GLY A 91 -1.89 9.71 -2.46
N THR A 92 -2.78 10.10 -1.53
CA THR A 92 -3.69 9.17 -0.84
C THR A 92 -4.69 8.55 -1.80
N THR A 93 -5.39 9.36 -2.60
CA THR A 93 -6.36 8.87 -3.58
C THR A 93 -5.70 7.98 -4.64
N GLY A 94 -4.56 8.42 -5.18
CA GLY A 94 -3.78 7.64 -6.13
C GLY A 94 -3.34 6.30 -5.55
N ALA A 95 -2.90 6.28 -4.28
CA ALA A 95 -2.49 5.04 -3.63
C ALA A 95 -3.67 4.10 -3.36
N ALA A 96 -4.81 4.62 -2.92
CA ALA A 96 -6.02 3.83 -2.71
C ALA A 96 -6.50 3.16 -4.00
N LEU A 97 -6.56 3.93 -5.10
CA LEU A 97 -6.94 3.41 -6.42
C LEU A 97 -5.91 2.40 -6.93
N GLY A 98 -4.62 2.71 -6.80
CA GLY A 98 -3.54 1.82 -7.22
C GLY A 98 -3.58 0.47 -6.51
N ALA A 99 -3.85 0.46 -5.20
CA ALA A 99 -3.94 -0.77 -4.42
C ALA A 99 -5.23 -1.57 -4.69
N ALA A 100 -6.33 -0.91 -5.01
CA ALA A 100 -7.60 -1.55 -5.34
C ALA A 100 -7.59 -2.24 -6.71
N LEU A 101 -6.88 -1.65 -7.68
CA LEU A 101 -6.96 -2.03 -9.09
C LEU A 101 -6.63 -3.51 -9.39
N PRO A 102 -5.57 -4.12 -8.80
CA PRO A 102 -5.30 -5.55 -8.97
C PRO A 102 -6.48 -6.43 -8.54
N TRP A 103 -7.16 -6.07 -7.46
CA TRP A 103 -8.28 -6.83 -6.92
C TRP A 103 -9.55 -6.67 -7.75
N VAL A 104 -9.75 -5.50 -8.38
CA VAL A 104 -10.81 -5.32 -9.38
C VAL A 104 -10.55 -6.19 -10.61
N VAL A 105 -9.30 -6.27 -11.08
CA VAL A 105 -8.91 -7.17 -12.19
C VAL A 105 -9.18 -8.63 -11.82
N VAL A 106 -8.83 -9.06 -10.60
CA VAL A 106 -9.16 -10.40 -10.11
C VAL A 106 -10.68 -10.61 -10.08
N ALA A 107 -11.46 -9.63 -9.62
CA ALA A 107 -12.92 -9.71 -9.59
C ALA A 107 -13.53 -9.94 -10.97
N VAL A 108 -13.01 -9.26 -11.99
CA VAL A 108 -13.42 -9.46 -13.39
C VAL A 108 -13.02 -10.86 -13.88
N ALA A 109 -11.82 -11.33 -13.52
CA ALA A 109 -11.29 -12.61 -13.98
C ALA A 109 -12.02 -13.84 -13.39
N VAL A 110 -12.49 -13.77 -12.14
CA VAL A 110 -13.15 -14.92 -11.47
C VAL A 110 -14.63 -15.11 -11.85
N GLY A 111 -15.23 -14.14 -12.52
CA GLY A 111 -16.59 -14.24 -13.05
C GLY A 111 -17.74 -14.11 -12.03
N PRO A 112 -19.01 -14.28 -12.49
CA PRO A 112 -20.22 -13.81 -11.79
C PRO A 112 -20.51 -14.46 -10.43
N GLY A 113 -19.96 -15.65 -10.15
CA GLY A 113 -20.19 -16.36 -8.89
C GLY A 113 -19.25 -15.94 -7.75
N TRP A 114 -18.07 -15.42 -8.08
CA TRP A 114 -17.00 -15.17 -7.11
C TRP A 114 -16.57 -13.71 -7.05
N TRP A 115 -16.96 -12.86 -8.01
CA TRP A 115 -16.57 -11.44 -8.05
C TRP A 115 -16.86 -10.61 -6.79
N PRO A 116 -17.90 -10.89 -5.94
CA PRO A 116 -18.15 -10.05 -4.76
C PRO A 116 -17.01 -10.11 -3.74
N PHE A 117 -16.33 -11.26 -3.63
CA PHE A 117 -15.22 -11.44 -2.69
C PHE A 117 -14.00 -10.55 -3.01
N PRO A 118 -13.35 -10.66 -4.19
CA PRO A 118 -12.24 -9.79 -4.55
C PRO A 118 -12.64 -8.32 -4.67
N PHE A 119 -13.90 -8.02 -4.99
CA PHE A 119 -14.41 -6.64 -4.95
C PHE A 119 -14.47 -6.09 -3.52
N GLY A 120 -14.95 -6.89 -2.55
CA GLY A 120 -14.90 -6.55 -1.13
C GLY A 120 -13.46 -6.34 -0.63
N VAL A 121 -12.52 -7.19 -1.07
CA VAL A 121 -11.09 -7.02 -0.78
C VAL A 121 -10.56 -5.72 -1.38
N ALA A 122 -10.95 -5.37 -2.61
CA ALA A 122 -10.54 -4.13 -3.26
C ALA A 122 -10.94 -2.90 -2.43
N ILE A 123 -12.19 -2.88 -1.92
CA ILE A 123 -12.68 -1.79 -1.06
C ILE A 123 -11.88 -1.73 0.24
N LEU A 124 -11.70 -2.87 0.91
CA LEU A 124 -10.97 -2.93 2.19
C LEU A 124 -9.53 -2.42 2.02
N VAL A 125 -8.84 -2.93 1.01
CA VAL A 125 -7.46 -2.56 0.70
C VAL A 125 -7.36 -1.09 0.32
N ALA A 126 -8.32 -0.54 -0.44
CA ALA A 126 -8.36 0.87 -0.79
C ALA A 126 -8.43 1.76 0.47
N LEU A 127 -9.31 1.40 1.42
CA LEU A 127 -9.47 2.13 2.68
C LEU A 127 -8.23 2.05 3.56
N VAL A 128 -7.69 0.84 3.77
CA VAL A 128 -6.47 0.64 4.56
C VAL A 128 -5.30 1.39 3.93
N THR A 129 -5.13 1.29 2.61
CA THR A 129 -4.08 2.01 1.88
C THR A 129 -4.26 3.52 1.98
N ALA A 130 -5.50 4.03 1.90
CA ALA A 130 -5.76 5.45 2.06
C ALA A 130 -5.32 5.96 3.44
N VAL A 131 -5.65 5.24 4.52
CA VAL A 131 -5.26 5.60 5.88
C VAL A 131 -3.73 5.58 6.02
N LEU A 132 -3.09 4.49 5.61
CA LEU A 132 -1.64 4.34 5.71
C LEU A 132 -0.89 5.38 4.86
N ALA A 133 -1.30 5.57 3.61
CA ALA A 133 -0.71 6.57 2.72
C ALA A 133 -0.84 7.97 3.32
N ARG A 134 -2.01 8.31 3.89
CA ARG A 134 -2.22 9.61 4.52
C ARG A 134 -1.30 9.81 5.72
N ILE A 135 -1.12 8.81 6.58
CA ILE A 135 -0.21 8.87 7.73
C ILE A 135 1.24 9.05 7.26
N ILE A 136 1.68 8.22 6.32
CA ILE A 136 3.06 8.21 5.81
C ILE A 136 3.39 9.52 5.10
N LEU A 137 2.52 9.98 4.19
CA LEU A 137 2.69 11.24 3.47
C LEU A 137 2.65 12.43 4.44
N SER A 138 1.74 12.44 5.43
CA SER A 138 1.69 13.51 6.42
C SER A 138 2.98 13.59 7.24
N ARG A 139 3.55 12.44 7.63
CA ARG A 139 4.85 12.39 8.32
C ARG A 139 5.99 12.86 7.43
N ALA A 140 5.99 12.48 6.15
CA ALA A 140 7.00 12.91 5.19
C ALA A 140 6.96 14.42 4.94
N GLU A 141 5.77 15.00 4.77
CA GLU A 141 5.61 16.45 4.60
C GLU A 141 6.04 17.22 5.85
N ARG A 142 5.64 16.78 7.05
CA ARG A 142 6.03 17.44 8.32
C ARG A 142 7.53 17.47 8.55
N ARG A 143 8.25 16.40 8.18
CA ARG A 143 9.73 16.37 8.29
C ARG A 143 10.37 17.44 7.40
N GLN A 144 9.88 17.59 6.18
CA GLN A 144 10.40 18.60 5.27
C GLN A 144 10.06 20.02 5.70
N ASP A 145 8.84 20.25 6.19
CA ASP A 145 8.46 21.57 6.69
C ASP A 145 9.31 21.95 7.92
N GLY A 146 9.64 20.98 8.80
CA GLY A 146 10.56 21.18 9.92
C GLY A 146 11.99 21.52 9.50
N ASP A 147 12.56 20.76 8.56
CA ASP A 147 13.90 21.01 8.03
C ASP A 147 14.02 22.43 7.41
N VAL A 148 12.98 22.90 6.71
CA VAL A 148 12.97 24.24 6.10
C VAL A 148 12.93 25.36 7.15
N VAL A 149 12.26 25.13 8.28
CA VAL A 149 12.20 26.10 9.38
C VAL A 149 13.56 26.21 10.07
N GLU A 150 14.24 25.11 10.37
CA GLU A 150 15.59 25.13 10.98
C GLU A 150 16.62 25.83 10.08
N PHE A 151 16.55 25.64 8.76
CA PHE A 151 17.43 26.36 7.82
C PHE A 151 17.16 27.88 7.76
N ARG A 152 15.96 28.35 8.09
CA ARG A 152 15.66 29.81 8.10
C ARG A 152 16.16 30.52 9.35
N PHE A 153 16.38 29.80 10.44
CA PHE A 153 16.86 30.37 11.71
C PHE A 153 18.38 30.24 11.90
N ASN A 154 19.05 29.44 11.06
CA ASN A 154 20.50 29.23 11.07
C ASN A 154 21.24 29.99 9.94
N VAL A 155 20.61 31.02 9.36
CA VAL A 155 21.21 31.97 8.40
C VAL A 155 21.12 33.36 8.99
#